data_AF-A0A9E1U792-F1
#
_entry.id   AF-A0A9E1U792-F1
#
_cell.length_a   1.000
_cell.length_b   1.000
_cell.length_c   1.000
_cell.angle_alpha   90.00
_cell.angle_beta   90.00
_cell.angle_gamma   90.00
#
_symmetry.space_group_name_H-M   'P 1'
#
loop_
_entity.id
_entity.type
_entity.pdbx_description
1 polymer ?
#
loop_
_entity_poly.entity_id
_entity_poly.type
_entity_poly.pdbx_seq_one_letter_code
_entity_poly.pdbx_strand_id
1 'polypeptide(L)'
;MLLSRSKTPGRGSSKIVNFEILALVDAGCKYVQVDERLFARQVADARSFGFEMLERCFHGVPKEVCKIVHICCGYLNFLDEKDHKKADPDNYHQLANEMDQLNFDQISIEDAHCANHLKLLELFEKKTIIFGTIAIA
;
A
#
# COMPACT_ATOMS: atom_id res chain seq x y z
N MET A 1 -3.08 6.47 0.41
CA MET A 1 -2.83 7.91 0.17
C MET A 1 -3.82 8.42 -0.88
N LEU A 2 -4.50 9.56 -0.70
CA LEU A 2 -5.39 10.09 -1.76
C LEU A 2 -4.52 10.67 -2.89
N LEU A 3 -4.28 9.89 -3.94
CA LEU A 3 -3.67 10.37 -5.18
C LEU A 3 -4.76 11.15 -5.94
N SER A 4 -4.91 12.45 -5.64
CA SER A 4 -5.82 13.32 -6.40
C SER A 4 -5.15 13.78 -7.70
N ARG A 5 -5.91 13.76 -8.80
CA ARG A 5 -5.49 14.12 -10.18
C ARG A 5 -5.15 15.61 -10.40
N SER A 6 -4.45 16.27 -9.49
CA SER A 6 -3.94 17.63 -9.73
C SER A 6 -2.60 17.59 -10.44
N LYS A 7 -2.44 18.42 -11.49
CA LYS A 7 -1.22 18.58 -12.32
C LYS A 7 0.01 19.13 -11.58
N THR A 8 -0.04 19.20 -10.25
CA THR A 8 1.09 19.39 -9.35
C THR A 8 1.20 18.10 -8.52
N PRO A 9 2.27 17.30 -8.70
CA PRO A 9 2.39 15.99 -8.05
C PRO A 9 2.37 16.15 -6.54
N GLY A 10 1.72 15.23 -5.83
CA GLY A 10 1.34 15.24 -4.40
C GLY A 10 2.45 15.32 -3.36
N ARG A 11 3.51 16.10 -3.60
CA ARG A 11 4.63 16.39 -2.67
C ARG A 11 4.16 16.97 -1.34
N GLY A 12 3.02 17.66 -1.31
CA GLY A 12 2.43 18.17 -0.06
C GLY A 12 1.92 17.04 0.82
N SER A 13 1.18 16.10 0.25
CA SER A 13 0.54 15.01 0.99
C SER A 13 1.54 14.02 1.59
N SER A 14 2.61 13.66 0.87
CA SER A 14 3.65 12.75 1.40
C SER A 14 4.39 13.33 2.60
N LYS A 15 4.63 14.65 2.59
CA LYS A 15 5.30 15.35 3.69
C LYS A 15 4.43 15.43 4.93
N ILE A 16 3.12 15.66 4.75
CA ILE A 16 2.16 15.67 5.87
C ILE A 16 2.08 14.28 6.49
N VAL A 17 1.93 13.23 5.67
CA VAL A 17 1.92 11.85 6.18
C VAL A 17 3.22 11.50 6.89
N ASN A 18 4.38 11.89 6.35
CA ASN A 18 5.67 11.68 7.01
C ASN A 18 5.76 12.38 8.37
N PHE A 19 5.32 13.63 8.46
CA PHE A 19 5.27 14.38 9.71
C PHE A 19 4.48 13.63 10.79
N GLU A 20 3.28 13.13 10.44
CA GLU A 20 2.44 12.36 11.37
C GLU A 20 3.08 11.01 11.74
N ILE A 21 3.70 10.32 10.78
CA ILE A 21 4.42 9.07 11.04
C ILE A 21 5.55 9.31 12.06
N LEU A 22 6.36 10.36 11.88
CA LEU A 22 7.44 10.68 12.80
C LEU A 22 6.91 11.07 14.18
N ALA A 23 5.78 11.78 14.27
CA ALA A 23 5.13 12.09 15.54
C ALA A 23 4.64 10.83 16.27
N LEU A 24 4.06 9.87 15.55
CA LEU A 24 3.69 8.56 16.12
C LEU A 24 4.91 7.79 16.62
N VAL A 25 6.00 7.81 15.86
CA VAL A 25 7.26 7.16 16.25
C VAL A 25 7.86 7.82 17.50
N ASP A 26 7.88 9.15 17.59
CA ASP A 26 8.33 9.90 18.77
C ASP A 26 7.48 9.58 20.01
N ALA A 27 6.18 9.35 19.83
CA ALA A 27 5.27 8.87 20.87
C ALA A 27 5.48 7.38 21.25
N GLY A 28 6.42 6.67 20.61
CA GLY A 28 6.79 5.29 20.93
C GLY A 28 6.17 4.22 20.04
N CYS A 29 5.56 4.60 18.91
CA CYS A 29 4.99 3.64 17.97
C CYS A 29 6.09 2.81 17.28
N LYS A 30 5.96 1.48 17.36
CA LYS A 30 6.92 0.51 16.78
C LYS A 30 6.48 -0.06 15.43
N TYR A 31 5.22 0.12 15.06
CA TYR A 31 4.61 -0.41 13.85
C TYR A 31 3.75 0.67 13.21
N VAL A 32 4.08 1.06 11.99
CA VAL A 32 3.34 2.10 11.27
C VAL A 32 2.87 1.51 9.95
N GLN A 33 1.56 1.56 9.71
CA GLN A 33 0.96 1.13 8.45
C GLN A 33 0.50 2.32 7.62
N VAL A 34 0.88 2.33 6.34
CA VAL A 34 0.31 3.22 5.34
C VAL A 34 -0.66 2.43 4.46
N ASP A 35 -1.92 2.86 4.46
CA ASP A 35 -2.95 2.27 3.61
C ASP A 35 -2.93 2.92 2.22
N GLU A 36 -2.60 2.10 1.21
CA GLU A 36 -2.55 2.50 -0.18
C GLU A 36 -3.65 1.84 -1.00
N ARG A 37 -4.65 2.64 -1.39
CA ARG A 37 -5.88 2.15 -2.02
C ARG A 37 -5.84 2.18 -3.54
N LEU A 38 -4.85 2.86 -4.11
CA LEU A 38 -4.85 3.15 -5.55
C LEU A 38 -3.83 2.33 -6.33
N PHE A 39 -2.84 1.72 -5.69
CA PHE A 39 -1.80 0.96 -6.40
C PHE A 39 -2.40 -0.19 -7.22
N ALA A 40 -3.18 -1.07 -6.58
CA ALA A 40 -3.83 -2.19 -7.27
C ALA A 40 -4.91 -1.74 -8.27
N ARG A 41 -5.39 -0.49 -8.22
CA ARG A 41 -6.42 0.02 -9.15
C ARG A 41 -5.84 0.87 -10.29
N GLN A 42 -4.65 1.43 -10.10
CA GLN A 42 -3.99 2.37 -11.01
C GLN A 42 -2.47 2.07 -11.04
N VAL A 43 -2.10 0.91 -11.59
CA VAL A 43 -0.71 0.42 -11.69
C VAL A 43 0.22 1.45 -12.36
N ALA A 44 -0.24 2.13 -13.40
CA ALA A 44 0.55 3.15 -14.10
C ALA A 44 0.88 4.37 -13.21
N ASP A 45 -0.07 4.80 -12.38
CA ASP A 45 0.13 5.91 -11.43
C ASP A 45 1.05 5.47 -10.27
N ALA A 46 0.90 4.23 -9.79
CA ALA A 46 1.79 3.64 -8.80
C ALA A 46 3.26 3.71 -9.25
N ARG A 47 3.52 3.29 -10.49
CA ARG A 47 4.86 3.31 -11.11
C ARG A 47 5.38 4.71 -11.42
N SER A 48 4.51 5.61 -11.88
CA SER A 48 4.96 6.93 -12.32
C SER A 48 5.26 7.90 -11.17
N PHE A 49 4.57 7.79 -10.04
CA PHE A 49 4.83 8.64 -8.87
C PHE A 49 4.47 8.01 -7.52
N GLY A 50 3.61 6.99 -7.48
CA GLY A 50 3.11 6.41 -6.23
C GLY A 50 4.22 5.85 -5.33
N PHE A 51 5.15 5.08 -5.88
CA PHE A 51 6.26 4.50 -5.12
C PHE A 51 7.18 5.56 -4.51
N GLU A 52 7.53 6.60 -5.28
CA GLU A 52 8.32 7.73 -4.78
C GLU A 52 7.60 8.45 -3.62
N MET A 53 6.27 8.61 -3.72
CA MET A 53 5.48 9.22 -2.64
C MET A 53 5.46 8.34 -1.39
N LEU A 54 5.35 7.03 -1.55
CA LEU A 54 5.35 6.07 -0.45
C LEU A 54 6.69 6.07 0.31
N GLU A 55 7.81 6.06 -0.41
CA GLU A 55 9.13 6.15 0.21
C GLU A 55 9.31 7.48 0.97
N ARG A 56 8.74 8.57 0.46
CA ARG A 56 8.71 9.86 1.18
C ARG A 56 7.91 9.80 2.46
N CYS A 57 6.81 9.05 2.52
CA CYS A 57 6.06 8.87 3.76
C CYS A 57 6.92 8.24 4.87
N PHE A 58 7.82 7.31 4.52
CA PHE A 58 8.71 6.64 5.48
C PHE A 58 10.09 7.30 5.64
N HIS A 59 10.33 8.44 4.99
CA HIS A 59 11.64 9.10 5.06
C HIS A 59 12.00 9.48 6.50
N GLY A 60 13.18 9.08 6.96
CA GLY A 60 13.65 9.37 8.32
C GLY A 60 13.03 8.51 9.42
N VAL A 61 12.14 7.57 9.09
CA VAL A 61 11.64 6.59 10.06
C VAL A 61 12.80 5.67 10.48
N PRO A 62 13.06 5.51 11.80
CA PRO A 62 14.13 4.65 12.31
C PRO A 62 13.99 3.21 11.83
N LYS A 63 15.11 2.49 11.72
CA LYS A 63 15.12 1.11 11.15
C LYS A 63 14.45 0.09 12.08
N GLU A 64 14.39 0.38 13.36
CA GLU A 64 13.74 -0.43 14.39
C GLU A 64 12.21 -0.33 14.35
N VAL A 65 11.65 0.67 13.67
CA VAL A 65 10.21 0.81 13.46
C VAL A 65 9.83 0.01 12.23
N CYS A 66 8.90 -0.93 12.41
CA CYS A 66 8.37 -1.75 11.32
C CYS A 66 7.41 -0.93 10.47
N LYS A 67 7.75 -0.76 9.19
CA LYS A 67 6.97 -0.04 8.18
C LYS A 67 6.15 -1.04 7.39
N ILE A 68 4.84 -0.86 7.44
CA ILE A 68 3.86 -1.76 6.83
C ILE A 68 3.13 -0.99 5.72
N VAL A 69 2.89 -1.66 4.59
CA VAL A 69 2.09 -1.11 3.50
C VAL A 69 0.92 -2.05 3.25
N HIS A 70 -0.30 -1.57 3.41
CA HIS A 70 -1.49 -2.30 3.02
C HIS A 70 -1.93 -1.85 1.63
N ILE A 71 -2.02 -2.78 0.69
CA ILE A 71 -2.52 -2.52 -0.65
C ILE A 71 -3.94 -3.07 -0.75
N CYS A 72 -4.92 -2.17 -0.78
CA CYS A 72 -6.34 -2.53 -0.83
C CYS A 72 -6.81 -2.79 -2.28
N CYS A 73 -7.65 -3.82 -2.48
CA CYS A 73 -8.27 -4.09 -3.78
C CYS A 73 -9.47 -3.17 -4.07
N GLY A 74 -9.86 -2.33 -3.12
CA GLY A 74 -11.01 -1.43 -3.23
C GLY A 74 -12.09 -1.79 -2.23
N TYR A 75 -12.66 -0.75 -1.66
CA TYR A 75 -13.82 -0.82 -0.79
C TYR A 75 -14.98 -0.10 -1.49
N LEU A 76 -16.21 -0.53 -1.20
CA LEU A 76 -17.40 0.14 -1.70
C LEU A 76 -17.33 1.64 -1.37
N ASN A 77 -17.62 2.49 -2.35
CA ASN A 77 -17.71 3.93 -2.12
C ASN A 77 -18.96 4.26 -1.29
N PHE A 78 -20.00 3.45 -1.44
CA PHE A 78 -21.27 3.54 -0.73
C PHE A 78 -21.79 2.13 -0.40
N LEU A 79 -22.48 1.96 0.73
CA LEU A 79 -23.00 0.65 1.16
C LEU A 79 -23.90 -0.03 0.12
N ASP A 80 -24.59 0.75 -0.72
CA ASP A 80 -25.53 0.25 -1.72
C ASP A 80 -24.93 0.15 -3.14
N GLU A 81 -23.61 0.29 -3.28
CA GLU A 81 -22.94 0.21 -4.58
C GLU A 81 -22.90 -1.25 -5.08
N LYS A 82 -23.81 -1.58 -6.00
CA LYS A 82 -23.97 -2.96 -6.51
C LYS A 82 -22.90 -3.40 -7.51
N ASP A 83 -22.27 -2.45 -8.20
CA ASP A 83 -21.35 -2.71 -9.33
C ASP A 83 -19.91 -2.26 -9.04
N HIS A 84 -19.49 -2.29 -7.77
CA HIS A 84 -18.12 -1.92 -7.41
C HIS A 84 -17.12 -2.95 -7.94
N LYS A 85 -16.36 -2.57 -8.96
CA LYS A 85 -15.25 -3.40 -9.44
C LYS A 85 -14.04 -3.24 -8.53
N LYS A 86 -13.72 -4.32 -7.81
CA LYS A 86 -12.41 -4.49 -7.16
C LYS A 86 -11.30 -4.46 -8.22
N ALA A 87 -10.08 -4.16 -7.75
CA ALA A 87 -8.86 -4.29 -8.53
C ALA A 87 -8.76 -5.66 -9.19
N ASP A 88 -8.16 -5.69 -10.39
CA ASP A 88 -7.77 -6.95 -11.01
C ASP A 88 -6.76 -7.67 -10.09
N PRO A 89 -7.01 -8.93 -9.68
CA PRO A 89 -6.08 -9.71 -8.86
C PRO A 89 -4.67 -9.78 -9.45
N ASP A 90 -4.54 -9.77 -10.78
CA ASP A 90 -3.24 -9.80 -11.46
C ASP A 90 -2.40 -8.54 -11.18
N ASN A 91 -3.02 -7.44 -10.75
CA ASN A 91 -2.29 -6.21 -10.45
C ASN A 91 -1.33 -6.38 -9.25
N TYR A 92 -1.59 -7.31 -8.33
CA TYR A 92 -0.60 -7.64 -7.31
C TYR A 92 0.65 -8.28 -7.92
N HIS A 93 0.49 -9.21 -8.87
CA HIS A 93 1.61 -9.81 -9.59
C HIS A 93 2.40 -8.76 -10.38
N GLN A 94 1.70 -7.83 -11.04
CA GLN A 94 2.34 -6.77 -11.81
C GLN A 94 3.16 -5.81 -10.94
N LEU A 95 2.82 -5.63 -9.66
CA LEU A 95 3.49 -4.70 -8.74
C LEU A 95 4.51 -5.37 -7.82
N ALA A 96 4.44 -6.70 -7.67
CA ALA A 96 5.14 -7.42 -6.60
C ALA A 96 6.65 -7.19 -6.60
N ASN A 97 7.29 -7.32 -7.78
CA ASN A 97 8.74 -7.16 -7.90
C ASN A 97 9.20 -5.75 -7.50
N GLU A 98 8.53 -4.71 -8.00
CA GLU A 98 8.86 -3.33 -7.61
C GLU A 98 8.60 -3.08 -6.12
N MET A 99 7.48 -3.55 -5.59
CA MET A 99 7.13 -3.41 -4.17
C MET A 99 8.14 -4.12 -3.26
N ASP A 100 8.66 -5.27 -3.67
CA ASP A 100 9.70 -6.00 -2.93
C ASP A 100 11.01 -5.20 -2.81
N GLN A 101 11.30 -4.32 -3.77
CA GLN A 101 12.50 -3.47 -3.75
C GLN A 101 12.36 -2.20 -2.89
N LEU A 102 11.15 -1.74 -2.59
CA LEU A 102 10.95 -0.50 -1.82
C LEU A 102 11.37 -0.65 -0.35
N ASN A 103 11.72 0.46 0.30
CA ASN A 103 12.25 0.48 1.67
C ASN A 103 11.17 0.42 2.77
N PHE A 104 10.40 -0.66 2.80
CA PHE A 104 9.49 -1.02 3.90
C PHE A 104 9.63 -2.51 4.25
N ASP A 105 9.02 -2.95 5.34
CA ASP A 105 9.31 -4.26 5.94
C ASP A 105 8.21 -5.30 5.66
N GLN A 106 6.95 -4.86 5.69
CA GLN A 106 5.78 -5.74 5.56
C GLN A 106 4.80 -5.25 4.50
N ILE A 107 4.26 -6.17 3.71
CA ILE A 107 3.17 -5.91 2.77
C ILE A 107 1.91 -6.67 3.20
N SER A 108 0.79 -5.97 3.31
CA SER A 108 -0.53 -6.56 3.51
C SER A 108 -1.30 -6.59 2.20
N ILE A 109 -1.75 -7.79 1.80
CA ILE A 109 -2.52 -8.04 0.58
C ILE A 109 -3.81 -8.80 0.90
N GLU A 110 -4.85 -8.57 0.09
CA GLU A 110 -6.16 -9.21 0.25
C GLU A 110 -6.27 -10.46 -0.60
N ASP A 111 -6.69 -11.59 -0.01
CA ASP A 111 -6.83 -12.86 -0.74
C ASP A 111 -8.24 -13.46 -0.66
N ALA A 112 -8.89 -13.44 0.50
CA ALA A 112 -10.23 -14.02 0.67
C ALA A 112 -11.28 -13.47 -0.31
N HIS A 113 -11.05 -12.25 -0.80
CA HIS A 113 -11.89 -11.56 -1.79
C HIS A 113 -11.29 -11.50 -3.20
N CYS A 114 -10.05 -11.91 -3.38
CA CYS A 114 -9.26 -11.70 -4.60
C CYS A 114 -8.71 -13.01 -5.21
N ALA A 115 -8.74 -14.12 -4.46
CA ALA A 115 -8.32 -15.48 -4.85
C ALA A 115 -7.03 -15.47 -5.69
N ASN A 116 -5.96 -14.90 -5.14
CA ASN A 116 -4.71 -14.70 -5.86
C ASN A 116 -4.06 -16.04 -6.22
N HIS A 117 -3.33 -16.06 -7.33
CA HIS A 117 -2.45 -17.19 -7.59
C HIS A 117 -1.27 -17.15 -6.61
N LEU A 118 -1.13 -18.18 -5.77
CA LEU A 118 -0.11 -18.23 -4.71
C LEU A 118 1.36 -18.10 -5.17
N LYS A 119 1.66 -18.26 -6.47
CA LYS A 119 2.96 -17.88 -7.04
C LYS A 119 3.31 -16.41 -6.80
N LEU A 120 2.32 -15.57 -6.48
CA LEU A 120 2.51 -14.20 -6.03
C LEU A 120 3.45 -14.13 -4.82
N LEU A 121 3.31 -15.05 -3.88
CA LEU A 121 4.10 -15.06 -2.65
C LEU A 121 5.58 -15.32 -2.94
N GLU A 122 5.88 -16.06 -4.00
CA GLU A 122 7.26 -16.34 -4.45
C GLU A 122 7.96 -15.09 -5.01
N LEU A 123 7.22 -14.04 -5.37
CA LEU A 123 7.79 -12.78 -5.90
C LEU A 123 8.28 -11.83 -4.80
N PHE A 124 7.93 -12.08 -3.53
CA PHE A 124 8.36 -11.26 -2.39
C PHE A 124 9.47 -11.96 -1.62
N GLU A 125 10.72 -11.69 -2.00
CA GLU A 125 11.91 -12.29 -1.39
C GLU A 125 12.37 -11.52 -0.13
N LYS A 126 12.10 -10.21 -0.07
CA LYS A 126 12.62 -9.30 0.97
C LYS A 126 11.57 -8.90 1.99
N LYS A 127 10.29 -9.03 1.65
CA LYS A 127 9.17 -8.55 2.46
C LYS A 127 8.54 -9.68 3.26
N THR A 128 8.12 -9.36 4.49
CA THR A 128 7.19 -10.23 5.21
C THR A 128 5.76 -9.96 4.72
N ILE A 129 5.01 -11.01 4.37
CA ILE A 129 3.66 -10.89 3.82
C ILE A 129 2.62 -11.08 4.94
N ILE A 130 1.72 -10.11 5.08
CA ILE A 130 0.47 -10.24 5.84
C ILE A 130 -0.62 -10.68 4.85
N PHE A 131 -0.94 -11.97 4.85
CA PHE A 131 -1.85 -12.58 3.87
C PHE A 131 -3.31 -12.56 4.36
N GLY A 132 -4.17 -11.76 3.72
CA GLY A 132 -5.56 -11.54 4.13
C GLY A 132 -6.48 -12.71 3.77
N THR A 133 -6.58 -13.70 4.66
CA THR A 133 -7.40 -14.93 4.49
C THR A 133 -8.82 -14.84 5.03
N ILE A 134 -9.18 -13.70 5.64
CA ILE A 134 -10.52 -13.48 6.19
C ILE A 134 -11.25 -12.46 5.31
N ALA A 135 -12.42 -12.85 4.79
CA ALA A 135 -13.31 -11.95 4.08
C ALA A 135 -14.01 -11.05 5.11
N ILE A 136 -13.70 -9.75 5.06
CA ILE A 136 -14.37 -8.71 5.83
C ILE A 136 -15.34 -8.00 4.89
N ALA A 137 -16.58 -7.80 5.36
CA ALA A 137 -17.78 -7.42 4.59
C ALA A 137 -17.54 -6.39 3.47
#